data_AF-A0A9E0A4D2-F1
#
_entry.id   AF-A0A9E0A4D2-F1
#
_cell.length_a   1.000
_cell.length_b   1.000
_cell.length_c   1.000
_cell.angle_alpha   90.00
_cell.angle_beta   90.00
_cell.angle_gamma   90.00
#
_symmetry.space_group_name_H-M   'P 1'
#
loop_
_entity.id
_entity.type
_entity.pdbx_description
1 polymer ?
#
loop_
_entity_poly.entity_id
_entity_poly.type
_entity_poly.pdbx_seq_one_letter_code
_entity_poly.pdbx_strand_id
1 'polypeptide(L)'
;MNRGGYTYIFYENYNIPIFFLTSIIASMFLGMIVTSDSVIKDANINKREAFLFLNRKAYYNSKVLFYFGLTILQTLIYTAISIYILKVKGMFLPIWVILILMGFFGNIAGLIVSTIFKSLSAAYLIVPFLVIPQIILSGITIPFDRMNHRLANPEVVPVIGIVSPSMWGMEALLVHQFKNNAYERHFFEIDMAESQSRIQSQYLIPKLFQLIQSYKQTDSVNRLRLKHLIKSGLGQLNIDIAEFPQPNTAEFRKLEIVLHELQQKQQQNYSRIIRKKDQITTKLQSQFYSAEAFLEFKQMHTNRGVDDLTLARKNITAIQVVENRLVQTIDPVFKIPTNRWGRAHFLAPAKRIANQLFDTFTFNVVVLLVFLVSIYLILLFDILPKLSNSMVQLKLFKLVKGF
;
A
#
# COMPACT_ATOMS: atom_id res chain seq x y z
N MET A 1 18.42 1.23 -39.04
CA MET A 1 19.68 1.80 -38.52
C MET A 1 19.81 1.42 -37.04
N ASN A 2 20.50 0.30 -36.76
CA ASN A 2 20.93 -0.05 -35.41
C ASN A 2 22.13 0.82 -35.04
N ARG A 3 21.89 1.88 -34.26
CA ARG A 3 22.94 2.49 -33.45
C ARG A 3 23.09 1.62 -32.21
N GLY A 4 24.31 1.26 -31.83
CA GLY A 4 24.64 0.46 -30.65
C GLY A 4 24.29 1.11 -29.31
N GLY A 5 23.02 1.47 -29.14
CA GLY A 5 22.42 1.91 -27.89
C GLY A 5 21.64 0.78 -27.26
N TYR A 6 21.76 0.64 -25.95
CA TYR A 6 20.97 -0.30 -25.15
C TYR A 6 19.47 -0.17 -25.50
N THR A 7 18.88 -1.24 -26.04
CA THR A 7 17.44 -1.30 -26.30
C THR A 7 16.71 -1.23 -24.97
N TYR A 8 15.79 -0.28 -24.81
CA TYR A 8 15.00 -0.18 -23.58
C TYR A 8 14.11 -1.41 -23.39
N ILE A 9 14.31 -2.13 -22.29
CA ILE A 9 13.49 -3.26 -21.85
C ILE A 9 12.74 -2.83 -20.59
N PHE A 10 11.40 -2.86 -20.63
CA PHE A 10 10.56 -2.46 -19.51
C PHE A 10 10.85 -3.28 -18.25
N TYR A 11 11.09 -4.58 -18.39
CA TYR A 11 11.47 -5.48 -17.30
C TYR A 11 12.68 -5.00 -16.48
N GLU A 12 13.72 -4.49 -17.14
CA GLU A 12 14.97 -4.09 -16.51
C GLU A 12 14.92 -2.69 -15.87
N ASN A 13 13.86 -1.92 -16.12
CA ASN A 13 13.72 -0.58 -15.56
C ASN A 13 13.33 -0.64 -14.07
N TYR A 14 14.32 -0.57 -13.18
CA TYR A 14 14.08 -0.56 -11.73
C TYR A 14 13.36 0.69 -11.20
N ASN A 15 13.22 1.75 -12.02
CA ASN A 15 12.71 3.04 -11.56
C ASN A 15 11.18 3.13 -11.61
N ILE A 16 10.46 2.10 -12.07
CA ILE A 16 8.99 2.14 -12.17
C ILE A 16 8.28 2.42 -10.82
N PRO A 17 8.66 1.80 -9.69
CA PRO A 17 8.08 2.15 -8.39
C PRO A 17 8.32 3.61 -7.97
N ILE A 18 9.52 4.13 -8.24
CA ILE A 18 9.88 5.53 -7.96
C ILE A 18 9.11 6.47 -8.88
N PHE A 19 8.90 6.09 -10.13
CA PHE A 19 8.06 6.82 -11.06
C PHE A 19 6.62 6.93 -10.52
N PHE A 20 6.01 5.82 -10.09
CA PHE A 20 4.66 5.88 -9.48
C PHE A 20 4.60 6.82 -8.28
N LEU A 21 5.61 6.76 -7.39
CA LEU A 21 5.69 7.65 -6.23
C LEU A 21 5.80 9.11 -6.64
N THR A 22 6.73 9.41 -7.53
CA THR A 22 6.98 10.80 -7.96
C THR A 22 5.80 11.36 -8.74
N SER A 23 5.11 10.57 -9.58
CA SER A 23 3.87 10.98 -10.26
C SER A 23 2.74 11.31 -9.28
N ILE A 24 2.50 10.43 -8.30
CA ILE A 24 1.48 10.63 -7.25
C ILE A 24 1.73 11.92 -6.48
N ILE A 25 2.98 12.10 -6.04
CA ILE A 25 3.38 13.26 -5.24
C ILE A 25 3.35 14.54 -6.08
N ALA A 26 3.82 14.49 -7.33
CA ALA A 26 3.79 15.64 -8.23
C ALA A 26 2.36 16.09 -8.53
N SER A 27 1.44 15.15 -8.79
CA SER A 27 0.03 15.47 -9.03
C SER A 27 -0.63 16.16 -7.83
N MET A 28 -0.40 15.62 -6.62
CA MET A 28 -0.89 16.21 -5.38
C MET A 28 -0.26 17.58 -5.10
N PHE A 29 1.06 17.72 -5.28
CA PHE A 29 1.79 18.98 -5.07
C PHE A 29 1.31 20.06 -6.03
N LEU A 30 1.18 19.75 -7.33
CA LEU A 30 0.68 20.69 -8.33
C LEU A 30 -0.75 21.15 -8.02
N GLY A 31 -1.62 20.24 -7.57
CA GLY A 31 -2.96 20.61 -7.13
C GLY A 31 -2.95 21.56 -5.92
N MET A 32 -2.10 21.28 -4.93
CA MET A 32 -1.97 22.15 -3.74
C MET A 32 -1.42 23.53 -4.09
N ILE A 33 -0.32 23.60 -4.86
CA ILE A 33 0.36 24.88 -5.11
C ILE A 33 -0.52 25.82 -5.94
N VAL A 34 -1.19 25.32 -6.98
CA VAL A 34 -2.06 26.11 -7.88
C VAL A 34 -3.28 26.68 -7.16
N THR A 35 -3.74 26.03 -6.09
CA THR A 35 -4.93 26.43 -5.33
C THR A 35 -4.62 27.18 -4.03
N SER A 36 -3.38 27.10 -3.54
CA SER A 36 -2.94 27.63 -2.25
C SER A 36 -3.07 29.15 -2.08
N ASP A 37 -3.13 29.91 -3.17
CA ASP A 37 -3.28 31.37 -3.16
C ASP A 37 -4.66 31.88 -3.57
N SER A 38 -5.54 31.00 -4.05
CA SER A 38 -6.78 31.38 -4.72
C SER A 38 -7.75 32.15 -3.82
N VAL A 39 -7.94 31.71 -2.57
CA VAL A 39 -8.83 32.38 -1.60
C VAL A 39 -8.20 33.67 -1.08
N ILE A 40 -6.87 33.69 -0.92
CA ILE A 40 -6.12 34.87 -0.47
C ILE A 40 -6.22 35.99 -1.51
N LYS A 41 -6.03 35.68 -2.80
CA LYS A 41 -6.14 36.65 -3.90
C LYS A 41 -7.55 37.20 -4.04
N ASP A 42 -8.57 36.35 -3.87
CA ASP A 42 -9.97 36.74 -4.00
C ASP A 42 -10.56 37.34 -2.71
N ALA A 43 -9.75 37.59 -1.68
CA ALA A 43 -10.24 38.00 -0.36
C ALA A 43 -11.12 39.26 -0.40
N ASN A 44 -10.79 40.23 -1.25
CA ASN A 44 -11.58 41.46 -1.40
C ASN A 44 -12.92 41.21 -2.12
N ILE A 45 -12.94 40.31 -3.10
CA ILE A 45 -14.16 39.90 -3.81
C ILE A 45 -15.09 39.17 -2.84
N ASN A 46 -14.55 38.22 -2.07
CA ASN A 46 -15.31 37.46 -1.08
C ASN A 46 -15.93 38.36 0.00
N LYS A 47 -15.22 39.41 0.45
CA LYS A 47 -15.79 40.40 1.39
C LYS A 47 -16.97 41.17 0.80
N ARG A 48 -16.88 41.54 -0.49
CA ARG A 48 -17.95 42.23 -1.21
C ARG A 48 -19.15 41.32 -1.45
N GLU A 49 -18.94 40.07 -1.82
CA GLU A 49 -20.00 39.09 -2.05
C GLU A 49 -20.71 38.68 -0.76
N ALA A 50 -19.98 38.60 0.36
CA ALA A 50 -20.57 38.38 1.67
C ALA A 50 -21.49 39.54 2.10
N PHE A 51 -21.16 40.78 1.72
CA PHE A 51 -22.04 41.94 1.92
C PHE A 51 -23.33 41.85 1.09
N LEU A 52 -23.29 41.14 -0.05
CA LEU A 52 -24.44 40.89 -0.93
C LEU A 52 -25.19 39.58 -0.62
N PHE A 53 -24.96 38.98 0.57
CA PHE A 53 -25.58 37.72 1.01
C PHE A 53 -25.34 36.49 0.12
N LEU A 54 -24.26 36.48 -0.68
CA LEU A 54 -23.89 35.31 -1.47
C LEU A 54 -23.33 34.19 -0.58
N ASN A 55 -23.66 32.95 -0.94
CA ASN A 55 -23.28 31.78 -0.15
C ASN A 55 -21.81 31.41 -0.39
N ARG A 56 -20.99 31.47 0.65
CA ARG A 56 -19.56 31.07 0.63
C ARG A 56 -19.33 29.63 0.13
N LYS A 57 -20.29 28.73 0.31
CA LYS A 57 -20.23 27.37 -0.25
C LYS A 57 -20.29 27.37 -1.78
N ALA A 58 -21.05 28.28 -2.38
CA ALA A 58 -21.12 28.40 -3.84
C ALA A 58 -19.77 28.84 -4.43
N TYR A 59 -19.06 29.74 -3.74
CA TYR A 59 -17.69 30.12 -4.10
C TYR A 59 -16.74 28.91 -4.07
N TYR A 60 -16.73 28.13 -2.98
CA TYR A 60 -15.88 26.93 -2.89
C TYR A 60 -16.21 25.91 -3.97
N ASN A 61 -17.49 25.67 -4.25
CA ASN A 61 -17.91 24.75 -5.30
C ASN A 61 -17.46 25.20 -6.69
N SER A 62 -17.58 26.50 -6.99
CA SER A 62 -17.11 27.05 -8.26
C SER A 62 -15.60 26.86 -8.43
N LYS A 63 -14.80 27.10 -7.38
CA LYS A 63 -13.35 26.90 -7.42
C LYS A 63 -12.98 25.43 -7.55
N VAL A 64 -13.58 24.56 -6.74
CA VAL A 64 -13.33 23.11 -6.79
C VAL A 64 -13.63 22.56 -8.19
N LEU A 65 -14.78 22.90 -8.77
CA LEU A 65 -15.15 22.44 -10.10
C LEU A 65 -14.15 22.89 -11.19
N PHE A 66 -13.75 24.17 -11.15
CA PHE A 66 -12.76 24.71 -12.08
C PHE A 66 -11.41 23.99 -11.98
N TYR A 67 -10.87 23.86 -10.76
CA TYR A 67 -9.57 23.21 -10.56
C TYR A 67 -9.62 21.70 -10.84
N PHE A 68 -10.73 21.04 -10.56
CA PHE A 68 -10.92 19.62 -10.92
C PHE A 68 -10.88 19.43 -12.43
N GLY A 69 -11.57 20.27 -13.20
CA GLY A 69 -11.51 20.24 -14.66
C GLY A 69 -10.08 20.38 -15.20
N LEU A 70 -9.33 21.35 -14.66
CA LEU A 70 -7.92 21.54 -15.03
C LEU A 70 -7.05 20.33 -14.67
N THR A 71 -7.22 19.75 -13.48
CA THR A 71 -6.45 18.59 -13.03
C THR A 71 -6.72 17.35 -13.89
N ILE A 72 -7.97 17.11 -14.31
CA ILE A 72 -8.30 16.00 -15.22
C ILE A 72 -7.49 16.12 -16.51
N LEU A 73 -7.50 17.30 -17.13
CA LEU A 73 -6.79 17.54 -18.39
C LEU A 73 -5.26 17.40 -18.21
N GLN A 74 -4.70 18.02 -17.16
CA GLN A 74 -3.27 17.97 -16.88
C GLN A 74 -2.76 16.54 -16.63
N THR A 75 -3.48 15.78 -15.79
CA THR A 75 -3.10 14.40 -15.47
C THR A 75 -3.29 13.46 -16.67
N LEU A 76 -4.28 13.72 -17.53
CA LEU A 76 -4.48 12.96 -18.77
C LEU A 76 -3.28 13.11 -19.72
N ILE A 77 -2.87 14.35 -19.99
CA ILE A 77 -1.72 14.65 -20.85
C ILE A 77 -0.44 14.04 -20.26
N TYR A 78 -0.21 14.25 -18.96
CA TYR A 78 0.94 13.69 -18.26
C TYR A 78 0.99 12.16 -18.36
N THR A 79 -0.14 11.48 -18.14
CA THR A 79 -0.20 10.01 -18.16
C THR A 79 0.03 9.46 -19.56
N ALA A 80 -0.53 10.10 -20.60
CA ALA A 80 -0.33 9.72 -21.99
C ALA A 80 1.15 9.78 -22.41
N ILE A 81 1.81 10.91 -22.10
CA ILE A 81 3.25 11.09 -22.40
C ILE A 81 4.10 10.10 -21.60
N SER A 82 3.82 9.93 -20.30
CA SER A 82 4.60 9.04 -19.44
C SER A 82 4.53 7.58 -19.88
N ILE A 83 3.35 7.09 -20.26
CA ILE A 83 3.18 5.71 -20.73
C ILE A 83 3.81 5.49 -22.09
N TYR A 84 3.76 6.48 -22.98
CA TYR A 84 4.45 6.43 -24.26
C TYR A 84 5.97 6.29 -24.08
N ILE A 85 6.56 7.10 -23.17
CA ILE A 85 8.00 7.10 -22.91
C ILE A 85 8.44 5.82 -22.18
N LEU A 86 7.76 5.45 -21.09
CA LEU A 86 8.16 4.34 -20.22
C LEU A 86 7.67 2.97 -20.71
N LYS A 87 6.80 2.94 -21.73
CA LYS A 87 6.20 1.74 -22.33
C LYS A 87 5.49 0.84 -21.31
N VAL A 88 4.84 1.42 -20.30
CA VAL A 88 4.09 0.67 -19.27
C VAL A 88 2.74 0.21 -19.84
N LYS A 89 2.70 -1.03 -20.35
CA LYS A 89 1.50 -1.58 -21.01
C LYS A 89 0.38 -1.87 -20.00
N GLY A 90 -0.87 -1.50 -20.36
CA GLY A 90 -2.06 -1.80 -19.57
C GLY A 90 -2.30 -0.94 -18.32
N MET A 91 -1.45 0.06 -18.07
CA MET A 91 -1.51 0.88 -16.85
C MET A 91 -2.10 2.28 -17.02
N PHE A 92 -2.62 2.62 -18.20
CA PHE A 92 -3.17 3.95 -18.47
C PHE A 92 -4.27 4.36 -17.51
N LEU A 93 -5.35 3.58 -17.46
CA LEU A 93 -6.49 3.89 -16.61
C LEU A 93 -6.13 3.83 -15.11
N PRO A 94 -5.42 2.78 -14.60
CA PRO A 94 -5.01 2.73 -13.20
C PRO A 94 -4.19 3.96 -12.76
N ILE A 95 -3.15 4.31 -13.53
CA ILE A 95 -2.31 5.48 -13.23
C ILE A 95 -3.15 6.75 -13.28
N TRP A 96 -3.91 6.95 -14.36
CA TRP A 96 -4.66 8.17 -14.56
C TRP A 96 -5.70 8.41 -13.45
N VAL A 97 -6.46 7.38 -13.04
CA VAL A 97 -7.43 7.47 -11.95
C VAL A 97 -6.76 7.85 -10.63
N ILE A 98 -5.64 7.20 -10.28
CA ILE A 98 -4.92 7.51 -9.04
C ILE A 98 -4.37 8.95 -9.07
N LEU A 99 -3.80 9.39 -10.21
CA LEU A 99 -3.31 10.76 -10.34
C LEU A 99 -4.43 11.79 -10.24
N ILE A 100 -5.59 11.55 -10.87
CA ILE A 100 -6.75 12.44 -10.72
C ILE A 100 -7.15 12.58 -9.26
N LEU A 101 -7.29 11.46 -8.53
CA LEU A 101 -7.72 11.49 -7.12
C LEU A 101 -6.70 12.21 -6.24
N MET A 102 -5.40 12.00 -6.47
CA MET A 102 -4.34 12.67 -5.73
C MET A 102 -4.26 14.17 -6.05
N GLY A 103 -4.47 14.55 -7.31
CA GLY A 103 -4.58 15.96 -7.70
C GLY A 103 -5.82 16.64 -7.13
N PHE A 104 -6.96 15.96 -7.09
CA PHE A 104 -8.19 16.47 -6.46
C PHE A 104 -8.01 16.67 -4.95
N PHE A 105 -7.41 15.70 -4.27
CA PHE A 105 -7.04 15.84 -2.87
C PHE A 105 -6.13 17.06 -2.67
N GLY A 106 -5.12 17.22 -3.54
CA GLY A 106 -4.23 18.37 -3.54
C GLY A 106 -4.95 19.70 -3.72
N ASN A 107 -5.86 19.80 -4.69
CA ASN A 107 -6.66 21.01 -4.93
C ASN A 107 -7.45 21.43 -3.69
N ILE A 108 -8.12 20.49 -3.02
CA ILE A 108 -8.89 20.82 -1.82
C ILE A 108 -7.96 21.18 -0.65
N ALA A 109 -6.87 20.45 -0.47
CA ALA A 109 -5.87 20.75 0.55
C ALA A 109 -5.27 22.16 0.35
N GLY A 110 -4.96 22.55 -0.89
CA GLY A 110 -4.46 23.89 -1.21
C GLY A 110 -5.53 24.97 -0.97
N LEU A 111 -6.79 24.73 -1.33
CA LEU A 111 -7.89 25.63 -0.95
C LEU A 111 -7.99 25.82 0.57
N ILE A 112 -7.89 24.74 1.34
CA ILE A 112 -7.86 24.81 2.82
C ILE A 112 -6.68 25.65 3.30
N VAL A 113 -5.46 25.41 2.77
CA VAL A 113 -4.28 26.23 3.09
C VAL A 113 -4.56 27.71 2.81
N SER A 114 -5.15 28.02 1.67
CA SER A 114 -5.52 29.38 1.27
C SER A 114 -6.51 30.05 2.23
N THR A 115 -7.37 29.27 2.91
CA THR A 115 -8.28 29.80 3.94
C THR A 115 -7.63 30.03 5.31
N ILE A 116 -6.55 29.31 5.62
CA ILE A 116 -5.89 29.36 6.95
C ILE A 116 -4.86 30.50 6.99
N PHE A 117 -4.09 30.67 5.92
CA PHE A 117 -2.98 31.63 5.87
C PHE A 117 -3.43 32.97 5.27
N LYS A 118 -2.91 34.07 5.81
CA LYS A 118 -3.23 35.43 5.37
C LYS A 118 -2.28 35.99 4.31
N SER A 119 -1.11 35.38 4.13
CA SER A 119 -0.09 35.84 3.18
C SER A 119 0.25 34.76 2.15
N LEU A 120 0.50 35.21 0.91
CA LEU A 120 0.89 34.35 -0.21
C LEU A 120 2.18 33.57 0.10
N SER A 121 3.17 34.25 0.66
CA SER A 121 4.46 33.65 1.01
C SER A 121 4.31 32.50 2.03
N ALA A 122 3.44 32.66 3.03
CA ALA A 122 3.21 31.60 4.02
C ALA A 122 2.47 30.39 3.41
N ALA A 123 1.50 30.64 2.53
CA ALA A 123 0.79 29.59 1.82
C ALA A 123 1.72 28.75 0.92
N TYR A 124 2.67 29.38 0.21
CA TYR A 124 3.64 28.63 -0.59
C TYR A 124 4.68 27.88 0.26
N LEU A 125 5.08 28.45 1.40
CA LEU A 125 6.04 27.81 2.29
C LEU A 125 5.47 26.50 2.88
N ILE A 126 4.20 26.46 3.26
CA ILE A 126 3.62 25.30 3.94
C ILE A 126 3.39 24.10 3.00
N VAL A 127 3.19 24.33 1.70
CA VAL A 127 2.86 23.25 0.75
C VAL A 127 3.95 22.17 0.71
N PRO A 128 5.25 22.48 0.53
CA PRO A 128 6.32 21.48 0.63
C PRO A 128 6.35 20.74 1.97
N PHE A 129 6.11 21.42 3.10
CA PHE A 129 6.07 20.78 4.42
C PHE A 129 4.92 19.78 4.56
N LEU A 130 3.81 19.97 3.86
CA LEU A 130 2.72 18.98 3.79
C LEU A 130 3.06 17.79 2.89
N VAL A 131 3.86 18.00 1.83
CA VAL A 131 4.28 16.95 0.90
C VAL A 131 5.34 16.02 1.48
N ILE A 132 6.32 16.53 2.21
CA ILE A 132 7.45 15.72 2.72
C ILE A 132 6.97 14.48 3.52
N PRO A 133 6.03 14.61 4.48
CA PRO A 133 5.48 13.44 5.18
C PRO A 133 4.82 12.43 4.24
N GLN A 134 4.17 12.89 3.17
CA GLN A 134 3.50 12.00 2.21
C GLN A 134 4.51 11.17 1.39
N ILE A 135 5.71 11.69 1.14
CA ILE A 135 6.80 10.93 0.51
C ILE A 135 7.28 9.83 1.48
N ILE A 136 7.57 10.22 2.73
CA ILE A 136 8.12 9.31 3.75
C ILE A 136 7.12 8.20 4.10
N LEU A 137 5.85 8.54 4.26
CA LEU A 137 4.78 7.63 4.67
C LEU A 137 4.16 6.84 3.51
N SER A 138 4.71 6.94 2.30
CA SER A 138 4.27 6.15 1.13
C SER A 138 4.54 4.65 1.23
N GLY A 139 5.45 4.23 2.13
CA GLY A 139 5.88 2.84 2.30
C GLY A 139 7.00 2.39 1.36
N ILE A 140 7.39 3.23 0.39
CA ILE A 140 8.43 2.91 -0.60
C ILE A 140 9.79 3.47 -0.21
N THR A 141 9.83 4.73 0.25
CA THR A 141 11.07 5.37 0.71
C THR A 141 11.54 4.77 2.03
N ILE A 142 10.60 4.53 2.95
CA ILE A 142 10.85 3.87 4.23
C ILE A 142 9.87 2.70 4.36
N PRO A 143 10.35 1.45 4.24
CA PRO A 143 9.53 0.26 4.46
C PRO A 143 8.93 0.24 5.87
N PHE A 144 7.64 -0.06 6.00
CA PHE A 144 6.91 0.00 7.27
C PHE A 144 7.41 -0.99 8.33
N ASP A 145 7.98 -2.10 7.89
CA ASP A 145 8.61 -3.14 8.72
C ASP A 145 9.94 -2.67 9.34
N ARG A 146 10.57 -1.63 8.78
CA ARG A 146 11.85 -1.07 9.25
C ARG A 146 11.69 0.23 10.04
N MET A 147 10.46 0.66 10.32
CA MET A 147 10.21 1.80 11.20
C MET A 147 10.54 1.45 12.65
N ASN A 148 10.63 2.46 13.52
CA ASN A 148 10.88 2.26 14.95
C ASN A 148 9.90 1.21 15.52
N HIS A 149 10.37 0.30 16.38
CA HIS A 149 9.61 -0.80 16.97
C HIS A 149 8.26 -0.41 17.59
N ARG A 150 8.09 0.85 18.04
CA ARG A 150 6.80 1.36 18.55
C ARG A 150 5.75 1.61 17.45
N LEU A 151 6.17 1.74 16.21
CA LEU A 151 5.34 2.09 15.04
C LEU A 151 5.33 0.98 13.98
N ALA A 152 6.39 0.18 13.88
CA ALA A 152 6.46 -0.93 12.94
C ALA A 152 5.55 -2.09 13.37
N ASN A 153 4.69 -2.53 12.46
CA ASN A 153 3.95 -3.76 12.60
C ASN A 153 4.03 -4.52 11.25
N PRO A 154 4.62 -5.72 11.22
CA PRO A 154 4.76 -6.47 9.97
C PRO A 154 3.49 -7.23 9.56
N GLU A 155 2.46 -7.32 10.40
CA GLU A 155 1.16 -7.92 10.05
C GLU A 155 0.19 -6.90 9.43
N VAL A 156 0.31 -5.62 9.77
CA VAL A 156 -0.61 -4.57 9.31
C VAL A 156 0.12 -3.25 9.09
N VAL A 157 -0.32 -2.48 8.09
CA VAL A 157 0.19 -1.12 7.89
C VAL A 157 0.01 -0.29 9.18
N PRO A 158 1.07 0.43 9.62
CA PRO A 158 1.00 1.35 10.74
C PRO A 158 -0.08 2.42 10.55
N VAL A 159 -0.63 2.93 11.65
CA VAL A 159 -1.68 3.97 11.60
C VAL A 159 -1.23 5.21 10.84
N ILE A 160 0.03 5.60 10.99
CA ILE A 160 0.62 6.73 10.25
C ILE A 160 0.61 6.53 8.73
N GLY A 161 0.80 5.30 8.25
CA GLY A 161 0.70 4.97 6.82
C GLY A 161 -0.74 5.02 6.33
N ILE A 162 -1.70 4.56 7.14
CA ILE A 162 -3.13 4.55 6.82
C ILE A 162 -3.68 5.96 6.60
N VAL A 163 -3.16 6.96 7.32
CA VAL A 163 -3.58 8.37 7.18
C VAL A 163 -2.99 9.02 5.90
N SER A 164 -1.98 8.41 5.29
CA SER A 164 -1.29 8.96 4.12
C SER A 164 -2.01 8.56 2.82
N PRO A 165 -2.67 9.47 2.09
CA PRO A 165 -3.26 9.14 0.79
C PRO A 165 -2.22 8.63 -0.23
N SER A 166 -0.98 9.10 -0.17
CA SER A 166 0.11 8.61 -1.03
C SER A 166 0.36 7.10 -0.88
N MET A 167 0.22 6.54 0.32
CA MET A 167 0.39 5.11 0.59
C MET A 167 -0.65 4.28 -0.15
N TRP A 168 -1.93 4.68 -0.06
CA TRP A 168 -3.04 4.02 -0.75
C TRP A 168 -2.87 4.06 -2.27
N GLY A 169 -2.45 5.21 -2.81
CA GLY A 169 -2.14 5.36 -4.23
C GLY A 169 -0.99 4.47 -4.68
N MET A 170 0.09 4.40 -3.88
CA MET A 170 1.25 3.56 -4.18
C MET A 170 0.90 2.07 -4.17
N GLU A 171 0.22 1.61 -3.13
CA GLU A 171 -0.18 0.22 -3.03
C GLU A 171 -1.14 -0.17 -4.16
N ALA A 172 -2.06 0.73 -4.55
CA ALA A 172 -2.98 0.49 -5.65
C ALA A 172 -2.23 0.25 -6.97
N LEU A 173 -1.28 1.12 -7.32
CA LEU A 173 -0.54 1.00 -8.59
C LEU A 173 0.41 -0.20 -8.61
N LEU A 174 1.13 -0.45 -7.52
CA LEU A 174 2.09 -1.56 -7.46
C LEU A 174 1.40 -2.92 -7.49
N VAL A 175 0.35 -3.11 -6.69
CA VAL A 175 -0.39 -4.37 -6.66
C VAL A 175 -1.10 -4.59 -7.99
N HIS A 176 -1.74 -3.56 -8.56
CA HIS A 176 -2.39 -3.68 -9.86
C HIS A 176 -1.38 -4.02 -10.98
N GLN A 177 -0.22 -3.35 -11.01
CA GLN A 177 0.81 -3.64 -12.01
C GLN A 177 1.33 -5.08 -11.90
N PHE A 178 1.55 -5.57 -10.68
CA PHE A 178 2.04 -6.93 -10.46
C PHE A 178 0.98 -7.98 -10.80
N LYS A 179 -0.25 -7.80 -10.32
CA LYS A 179 -1.31 -8.82 -10.38
C LYS A 179 -2.07 -8.84 -11.71
N ASN A 180 -2.37 -7.67 -12.28
CA ASN A 180 -3.34 -7.53 -13.37
C ASN A 180 -2.70 -7.34 -14.75
N ASN A 181 -1.36 -7.38 -14.84
CA ASN A 181 -0.70 -7.29 -16.14
C ASN A 181 -1.02 -8.52 -17.02
N ALA A 182 -0.86 -8.35 -18.34
CA ALA A 182 -1.30 -9.35 -19.32
C ALA A 182 -0.59 -10.71 -19.17
N TYR A 183 0.60 -10.74 -18.58
CA TYR A 183 1.35 -11.97 -18.30
C TYR A 183 0.93 -12.58 -16.96
N GLU A 184 1.05 -11.86 -15.85
CA GLU A 184 0.81 -12.42 -14.50
C GLU A 184 -0.63 -12.73 -14.19
N ARG A 185 -1.62 -12.15 -14.88
CA ARG A 185 -3.01 -12.59 -14.72
C ARG A 185 -3.20 -14.10 -14.97
N HIS A 186 -2.33 -14.72 -15.75
CA HIS A 186 -2.37 -16.16 -16.04
C HIS A 186 -1.76 -17.00 -14.90
N PHE A 187 -0.85 -16.42 -14.12
CA PHE A 187 -0.07 -17.13 -13.10
C PHE A 187 -0.41 -16.72 -11.67
N PHE A 188 -1.06 -15.58 -11.45
CA PHE A 188 -1.20 -14.98 -10.13
C PHE A 188 -1.82 -15.93 -9.10
N GLU A 189 -2.93 -16.60 -9.44
CA GLU A 189 -3.61 -17.53 -8.53
C GLU A 189 -2.76 -18.78 -8.22
N ILE A 190 -2.06 -19.31 -9.22
CA ILE A 190 -1.22 -20.51 -9.03
C ILE A 190 0.07 -20.17 -8.28
N ASP A 191 0.65 -19.01 -8.54
CA ASP A 191 1.85 -18.49 -7.87
C ASP A 191 1.55 -18.11 -6.42
N MET A 192 0.35 -17.59 -6.16
CA MET A 192 -0.12 -17.38 -4.79
C MET A 192 -0.22 -18.71 -4.03
N ALA A 193 -0.83 -19.73 -4.63
CA ALA A 193 -0.93 -21.06 -4.03
C ALA A 193 0.45 -21.73 -3.84
N GLU A 194 1.36 -21.54 -4.81
CA GLU A 194 2.75 -21.99 -4.75
C GLU A 194 3.47 -21.35 -3.57
N SER A 195 3.43 -20.01 -3.48
CA SER A 195 4.05 -19.24 -2.41
C SER A 195 3.53 -19.68 -1.05
N GLN A 196 2.21 -19.78 -0.87
CA GLN A 196 1.60 -20.22 0.39
C GLN A 196 2.04 -21.63 0.78
N SER A 197 2.03 -22.58 -0.16
CA SER A 197 2.46 -23.96 0.09
C SER A 197 3.95 -24.04 0.43
N ARG A 198 4.79 -23.29 -0.30
CA ARG A 198 6.24 -23.16 -0.07
C ARG A 198 6.55 -22.59 1.30
N ILE A 199 5.88 -21.50 1.68
CA ILE A 199 6.02 -20.86 2.99
C ILE A 199 5.67 -21.84 4.11
N GLN A 200 4.56 -22.56 3.97
CA GLN A 200 4.16 -23.55 4.96
C GLN A 200 5.15 -24.71 5.07
N SER A 201 5.51 -25.35 3.95
CA SER A 201 6.32 -26.59 3.98
C SER A 201 7.81 -26.36 4.20
N GLN A 202 8.40 -25.30 3.63
CA GLN A 202 9.85 -25.08 3.62
C GLN A 202 10.32 -24.10 4.70
N TYR A 203 9.44 -23.26 5.24
CA TYR A 203 9.82 -22.24 6.21
C TYR A 203 9.08 -22.40 7.54
N LEU A 204 7.74 -22.42 7.54
CA LEU A 204 6.94 -22.39 8.77
C LEU A 204 7.04 -23.69 9.55
N ILE A 205 6.79 -24.83 8.90
CA ILE A 205 6.85 -26.14 9.56
C ILE A 205 8.27 -26.45 10.07
N PRO A 206 9.35 -26.26 9.29
CA PRO A 206 10.72 -26.41 9.82
C PRO A 206 11.02 -25.47 11.00
N LYS A 207 10.52 -24.23 10.97
CA LYS A 207 10.67 -23.30 12.09
C LYS A 207 9.90 -23.77 13.32
N LEU A 208 8.70 -24.33 13.14
CA LEU A 208 7.93 -24.93 14.22
C LEU A 208 8.67 -26.13 14.82
N PHE A 209 9.25 -27.01 14.01
CA PHE A 209 10.09 -28.10 14.52
C PHE A 209 11.26 -27.57 15.35
N GLN A 210 11.97 -26.54 14.88
CA GLN A 210 13.04 -25.90 15.65
C GLN A 210 12.52 -25.39 17.01
N LEU A 211 11.39 -24.68 17.03
CA LEU A 211 10.80 -24.14 18.26
C LEU A 211 10.33 -25.24 19.22
N ILE A 212 9.78 -26.34 18.69
CA ILE A 212 9.34 -27.52 19.44
C ILE A 212 10.54 -28.21 20.09
N GLN A 213 11.66 -28.36 19.37
CA GLN A 213 12.88 -28.91 19.96
C GLN A 213 13.45 -27.99 21.05
N SER A 214 13.47 -26.68 20.82
CA SER A 214 13.84 -25.72 21.86
C SER A 214 12.92 -25.80 23.08
N TYR A 215 11.60 -25.98 22.87
CA TYR A 215 10.62 -26.12 23.95
C TYR A 215 10.88 -27.35 24.82
N LYS A 216 11.33 -28.47 24.24
CA LYS A 216 11.73 -29.68 25.00
C LYS A 216 12.95 -29.45 25.90
N GLN A 217 13.90 -28.64 25.45
CA GLN A 217 15.20 -28.46 26.11
C GLN A 217 15.24 -27.31 27.12
N THR A 218 14.23 -26.44 27.15
CA THR A 218 14.27 -25.18 27.89
C THR A 218 13.56 -25.26 29.25
N ASP A 219 14.05 -24.53 30.27
CA ASP A 219 13.42 -24.40 31.60
C ASP A 219 12.21 -23.44 31.64
N SER A 220 11.48 -23.45 32.75
CA SER A 220 10.11 -22.93 32.94
C SER A 220 9.85 -21.49 32.44
N VAL A 221 10.77 -20.55 32.59
CA VAL A 221 10.54 -19.12 32.27
C VAL A 221 10.46 -18.85 30.75
N ASN A 222 11.30 -19.51 29.95
CA ASN A 222 11.31 -19.33 28.49
C ASN A 222 10.28 -20.22 27.77
N ARG A 223 9.70 -21.22 28.46
CA ARG A 223 8.65 -22.09 27.91
C ARG A 223 7.37 -21.35 27.55
N LEU A 224 6.98 -20.33 28.32
CA LEU A 224 5.76 -19.57 28.05
C LEU A 224 5.86 -18.84 26.69
N ARG A 225 6.99 -18.18 26.43
CA ARG A 225 7.25 -17.48 25.16
C ARG A 225 7.25 -18.46 23.98
N LEU A 226 7.96 -19.58 24.11
CA LEU A 226 8.00 -20.62 23.08
C LEU A 226 6.61 -21.22 22.82
N LYS A 227 5.82 -21.46 23.87
CA LYS A 227 4.42 -21.92 23.75
C LYS A 227 3.58 -20.94 22.94
N HIS A 228 3.69 -19.64 23.20
CA HIS A 228 2.97 -18.62 22.41
C HIS A 228 3.40 -18.60 20.94
N LEU A 229 4.71 -18.70 20.67
CA LEU A 229 5.24 -18.75 19.30
C LEU A 229 4.78 -19.99 18.53
N ILE A 230 4.83 -21.16 19.17
CA ILE A 230 4.37 -22.41 18.56
C ILE A 230 2.86 -22.35 18.30
N LYS A 231 2.05 -21.91 19.28
CA LYS A 231 0.60 -21.75 19.10
C LYS A 231 0.27 -20.76 17.98
N SER A 232 1.03 -19.66 17.87
CA SER A 232 0.88 -18.70 16.77
C SER A 232 1.16 -19.33 15.40
N GLY A 233 2.21 -20.13 15.25
CA GLY A 233 2.51 -20.79 13.98
C GLY A 233 1.55 -21.93 13.64
N LEU A 234 1.09 -22.68 14.65
CA LEU A 234 0.05 -23.71 14.47
C LEU A 234 -1.28 -23.10 14.03
N GLY A 235 -1.66 -21.94 14.59
CA GLY A 235 -2.85 -21.20 14.15
C GLY A 235 -2.79 -20.78 12.68
N GLN A 236 -1.61 -20.46 12.15
CA GLN A 236 -1.44 -20.16 10.71
C GLN A 236 -1.62 -21.39 9.81
N LEU A 237 -1.47 -22.59 10.36
CA LEU A 237 -1.76 -23.86 9.70
C LEU A 237 -3.20 -24.33 9.92
N ASN A 238 -4.06 -23.49 10.50
CA ASN A 238 -5.43 -23.83 10.94
C ASN A 238 -5.48 -24.99 11.94
N ILE A 239 -4.45 -25.14 12.78
CA ILE A 239 -4.41 -26.11 13.87
C ILE A 239 -4.65 -25.34 15.16
N ASP A 240 -5.84 -25.49 15.74
CA ASP A 240 -6.12 -24.93 17.05
C ASP A 240 -5.89 -25.98 18.13
N ILE A 241 -5.16 -25.58 19.17
CA ILE A 241 -4.86 -26.42 20.32
C ILE A 241 -5.33 -25.68 21.56
N ALA A 242 -6.36 -26.24 22.19
CA ALA A 242 -6.95 -25.71 23.42
C ALA A 242 -5.90 -25.67 24.54
N GLU A 243 -5.24 -26.81 24.79
CA GLU A 243 -4.17 -26.93 25.78
C GLU A 243 -2.90 -27.46 25.14
N PHE A 244 -1.82 -26.68 25.23
CA PHE A 244 -0.53 -27.06 24.63
C PHE A 244 0.11 -28.18 25.46
N PRO A 245 0.43 -29.34 24.85
CA PRO A 245 0.86 -30.52 25.59
C PRO A 245 2.22 -30.31 26.25
N GLN A 246 2.42 -30.89 27.43
CA GLN A 246 3.70 -30.87 28.14
C GLN A 246 4.74 -31.72 27.40
N PRO A 247 6.05 -31.38 27.51
CA PRO A 247 7.12 -32.21 26.95
C PRO A 247 7.03 -33.67 27.41
N ASN A 248 7.45 -34.61 26.55
CA ASN A 248 7.49 -36.05 26.81
C ASN A 248 6.13 -36.76 27.02
N THR A 249 5.01 -36.08 26.85
CA THR A 249 3.67 -36.69 26.88
C THR A 249 3.32 -37.39 25.56
N ALA A 250 2.37 -38.32 25.60
CA ALA A 250 1.85 -38.96 24.39
C ALA A 250 1.19 -37.95 23.43
N GLU A 251 0.53 -36.92 23.97
CA GLU A 251 -0.07 -35.82 23.20
C GLU A 251 0.98 -34.99 22.47
N PHE A 252 2.14 -34.76 23.08
CA PHE A 252 3.24 -34.07 22.42
C PHE A 252 3.79 -34.88 21.24
N ARG A 253 3.94 -36.20 21.40
CA ARG A 253 4.35 -37.08 20.28
C ARG A 253 3.33 -37.07 19.14
N LYS A 254 2.02 -37.06 19.46
CA LYS A 254 0.96 -36.91 18.46
C LYS A 254 1.09 -35.59 17.69
N LEU A 255 1.39 -34.48 18.36
CA LEU A 255 1.62 -33.19 17.71
C LEU A 255 2.79 -33.24 16.70
N GLU A 256 3.90 -33.88 17.08
CA GLU A 256 5.06 -34.05 16.19
C GLU A 256 4.71 -34.90 14.96
N ILE A 257 3.96 -36.00 15.14
CA ILE A 257 3.47 -36.84 14.04
C ILE A 257 2.57 -36.04 13.10
N VAL A 258 1.58 -35.33 13.65
CA VAL A 258 0.67 -34.47 12.85
C VAL A 258 1.45 -33.42 12.06
N LEU A 259 2.46 -32.79 12.66
CA LEU A 259 3.31 -31.83 11.95
C LEU A 259 4.12 -32.48 10.83
N HIS A 260 4.65 -33.69 11.03
CA HIS A 260 5.36 -34.43 9.98
C HIS A 260 4.41 -34.82 8.83
N GLU A 261 3.22 -35.33 9.14
CA GLU A 261 2.20 -35.65 8.14
C GLU A 261 1.77 -34.40 7.34
N LEU A 262 1.57 -33.29 8.03
CA LEU A 262 1.25 -32.01 7.39
C LEU A 262 2.40 -31.53 6.51
N GLN A 263 3.66 -31.67 6.94
CA GLN A 263 4.80 -31.31 6.12
C GLN A 263 4.82 -32.11 4.81
N GLN A 264 4.64 -33.43 4.91
CA GLN A 264 4.59 -34.31 3.74
C GLN A 264 3.42 -33.95 2.82
N LYS A 265 2.24 -33.74 3.39
CA LYS A 265 1.05 -33.31 2.64
C LYS A 265 1.27 -31.99 1.92
N GLN A 266 1.88 -31.00 2.57
CA GLN A 266 2.18 -29.71 1.95
C GLN A 266 3.26 -29.82 0.88
N GLN A 267 4.27 -30.68 1.08
CA GLN A 267 5.29 -30.94 0.06
C GLN A 267 4.70 -31.61 -1.18
N GLN A 268 3.81 -32.58 -1.01
CA GLN A 268 3.07 -33.19 -2.12
C GLN A 268 2.17 -32.18 -2.83
N ASN A 269 1.48 -31.32 -2.07
CA ASN A 269 0.66 -30.26 -2.63
C ASN A 269 1.50 -29.26 -3.45
N TYR A 270 2.65 -28.85 -2.92
CA TYR A 270 3.62 -28.00 -3.61
C TYR A 270 4.09 -28.63 -4.94
N SER A 271 4.45 -29.91 -4.95
CA SER A 271 4.81 -30.61 -6.20
C SER A 271 3.65 -30.69 -7.20
N ARG A 272 2.40 -30.85 -6.74
CA ARG A 272 1.21 -30.81 -7.62
C ARG A 272 1.00 -29.42 -8.21
N ILE A 273 1.22 -28.36 -7.42
CA ILE A 273 1.11 -26.96 -7.87
C ILE A 273 2.16 -26.65 -8.94
N ILE A 274 3.42 -27.05 -8.74
CA ILE A 274 4.48 -26.90 -9.76
C ILE A 274 4.06 -27.53 -11.08
N ARG A 275 3.59 -28.79 -11.06
CA ARG A 275 3.13 -29.48 -12.28
C ARG A 275 2.01 -28.73 -12.99
N LYS A 276 1.05 -28.16 -12.24
CA LYS A 276 -0.03 -27.33 -12.81
C LYS A 276 0.51 -26.04 -13.41
N LYS A 277 1.46 -25.38 -12.74
CA LYS A 277 2.11 -24.17 -13.25
C LYS A 277 2.90 -24.45 -14.53
N ASP A 278 3.59 -25.58 -14.61
CA ASP A 278 4.29 -26.02 -15.82
C ASP A 278 3.29 -26.23 -16.97
N GLN A 279 2.14 -26.88 -16.72
CA GLN A 279 1.07 -27.04 -17.71
C GLN A 279 0.53 -25.69 -18.22
N ILE A 280 0.29 -24.73 -17.32
CA ILE A 280 -0.15 -23.38 -17.69
C ILE A 280 0.93 -22.70 -18.54
N THR A 281 2.20 -22.83 -18.15
CA THR A 281 3.34 -22.26 -18.86
C THR A 281 3.46 -22.82 -20.27
N THR A 282 3.43 -24.15 -20.42
CA THR A 282 3.49 -24.81 -21.74
C THR A 282 2.31 -24.40 -22.61
N LYS A 283 1.09 -24.36 -22.06
CA LYS A 283 -0.12 -23.94 -22.79
C LYS A 283 -0.06 -22.48 -23.24
N LEU A 284 0.51 -21.59 -22.42
CA LEU A 284 0.67 -20.19 -22.78
C LEU A 284 1.79 -20.03 -23.82
N GLN A 285 2.91 -20.71 -23.62
CA GLN A 285 4.05 -20.69 -24.53
C GLN A 285 3.69 -21.19 -25.93
N SER A 286 2.82 -22.21 -26.04
CA SER A 286 2.35 -22.73 -27.34
C SER A 286 1.50 -21.75 -28.14
N GLN A 287 1.05 -20.64 -27.54
CA GLN A 287 0.33 -19.57 -28.25
C GLN A 287 1.27 -18.61 -28.99
N PHE A 288 2.59 -18.70 -28.75
CA PHE A 288 3.60 -17.86 -29.37
C PHE A 288 4.37 -18.63 -30.44
N TYR A 289 4.82 -17.91 -31.46
CA TYR A 289 5.56 -18.50 -32.59
C TYR A 289 6.98 -18.97 -32.22
N SER A 290 7.57 -18.42 -31.15
CA SER A 290 8.89 -18.82 -30.67
C SER A 290 9.05 -18.59 -29.16
N ALA A 291 10.09 -19.18 -28.56
CA ALA A 291 10.44 -18.97 -27.16
C ALA A 291 10.86 -17.52 -26.87
N GLU A 292 11.52 -16.87 -27.83
CA GLU A 292 11.93 -15.47 -27.76
C GLU A 292 10.71 -14.55 -27.72
N ALA A 293 9.68 -14.83 -28.53
CA ALA A 293 8.43 -14.07 -28.54
C ALA A 293 7.69 -14.14 -27.20
N PHE A 294 7.69 -15.32 -26.58
CA PHE A 294 7.13 -15.51 -25.25
C PHE A 294 7.93 -14.76 -24.17
N LEU A 295 9.27 -14.79 -24.27
CA LEU A 295 10.14 -14.04 -23.37
C LEU A 295 9.93 -12.52 -23.52
N GLU A 296 9.82 -12.02 -24.75
CA GLU A 296 9.51 -10.62 -25.02
C GLU A 296 8.15 -10.22 -24.45
N PHE A 297 7.12 -11.05 -24.63
CA PHE A 297 5.81 -10.85 -24.02
C PHE A 297 5.89 -10.73 -22.50
N LYS A 298 6.66 -11.62 -21.83
CA LYS A 298 6.92 -11.54 -20.39
C LYS A 298 7.62 -10.23 -20.02
N GLN A 299 8.71 -9.89 -20.71
CA GLN A 299 9.52 -8.70 -20.42
C GLN A 299 8.79 -7.38 -20.66
N MET A 300 7.78 -7.37 -21.53
CA MET A 300 6.95 -6.18 -21.80
C MET A 300 5.88 -5.91 -20.74
N HIS A 301 5.52 -6.90 -19.91
CA HIS A 301 4.40 -6.80 -18.96
C HIS A 301 4.84 -6.94 -17.50
N THR A 302 5.97 -7.57 -17.24
CA THR A 302 6.57 -7.69 -15.90
C THR A 302 7.65 -6.63 -15.70
N ASN A 303 7.88 -6.23 -14.45
CA ASN A 303 8.91 -5.25 -14.11
C ASN A 303 9.66 -5.67 -12.85
N ARG A 304 10.99 -5.76 -12.94
CA ARG A 304 11.82 -6.22 -11.84
C ARG A 304 11.75 -5.32 -10.61
N GLY A 305 11.67 -4.00 -10.77
CA GLY A 305 11.54 -3.07 -9.65
C GLY A 305 10.23 -3.26 -8.88
N VAL A 306 9.13 -3.50 -9.59
CA VAL A 306 7.83 -3.83 -8.98
C VAL A 306 7.91 -5.19 -8.27
N ASP A 307 8.42 -6.22 -8.95
CA ASP A 307 8.55 -7.58 -8.40
C ASP A 307 9.41 -7.62 -7.13
N ASP A 308 10.55 -6.92 -7.12
CA ASP A 308 11.47 -6.87 -5.98
C ASP A 308 10.79 -6.32 -4.73
N LEU A 309 9.88 -5.34 -4.89
CA LEU A 309 9.11 -4.73 -3.82
C LEU A 309 7.91 -5.58 -3.40
N THR A 310 7.08 -6.02 -4.34
CA THR A 310 5.84 -6.78 -4.07
C THR A 310 6.11 -8.18 -3.54
N LEU A 311 7.26 -8.77 -3.87
CA LEU A 311 7.71 -10.05 -3.32
C LEU A 311 8.67 -9.89 -2.15
N ALA A 312 9.07 -8.66 -1.83
CA ALA A 312 10.05 -8.35 -0.79
C ALA A 312 11.35 -9.19 -0.93
N ARG A 313 11.89 -9.31 -2.16
CA ARG A 313 13.03 -10.19 -2.48
C ARG A 313 14.31 -9.87 -1.71
N LYS A 314 14.41 -8.66 -1.14
CA LYS A 314 15.55 -8.21 -0.32
C LYS A 314 15.50 -8.73 1.13
N ASN A 315 14.42 -9.38 1.54
CA ASN A 315 14.30 -9.93 2.89
C ASN A 315 15.09 -11.23 3.01
N ILE A 316 15.98 -11.29 4.00
CA ILE A 316 16.90 -12.42 4.23
C ILE A 316 16.16 -13.63 4.84
N THR A 317 15.21 -13.36 5.73
CA THR A 317 14.43 -14.40 6.41
C THR A 317 13.01 -14.37 5.87
N ALA A 318 12.43 -15.54 5.62
CA ALA A 318 11.05 -15.70 5.16
C ALA A 318 10.02 -15.58 6.30
N ILE A 319 10.43 -15.98 7.51
CA ILE A 319 9.62 -15.94 8.71
C ILE A 319 10.47 -15.34 9.83
N GLN A 320 9.97 -14.24 10.38
CA GLN A 320 10.60 -13.54 11.48
C GLN A 320 9.76 -13.67 12.76
N VAL A 321 10.44 -13.76 13.90
CA VAL A 321 9.79 -13.65 15.21
C VAL A 321 9.62 -12.17 15.54
N VAL A 322 8.39 -11.72 15.66
CA VAL A 322 8.06 -10.33 16.03
C VAL A 322 7.22 -10.38 17.28
N GLU A 323 7.73 -9.79 18.36
CA GLU A 323 7.21 -9.93 19.72
C GLU A 323 7.09 -11.41 20.12
N ASN A 324 5.88 -11.97 20.02
CA ASN A 324 5.53 -13.35 20.34
C ASN A 324 4.77 -14.07 19.20
N ARG A 325 4.93 -13.60 17.96
CA ARG A 325 4.31 -14.19 16.77
C ARG A 325 5.32 -14.48 15.68
N LEU A 326 5.01 -15.48 14.86
CA LEU A 326 5.73 -15.76 13.62
C LEU A 326 5.09 -14.94 12.51
N VAL A 327 5.85 -14.11 11.82
CA VAL A 327 5.33 -13.26 10.75
C VAL A 327 6.08 -13.56 9.45
N GLN A 328 5.30 -13.86 8.40
CA GLN A 328 5.80 -13.96 7.04
C GLN A 328 6.25 -12.58 6.54
N THR A 329 7.49 -12.50 6.08
CA THR A 329 8.17 -11.28 5.61
C THR A 329 8.44 -11.28 4.11
N ILE A 330 8.33 -12.43 3.42
CA ILE A 330 8.46 -12.54 1.96
C ILE A 330 7.10 -12.64 1.28
N ASP A 331 7.03 -12.40 -0.03
CA ASP A 331 5.84 -12.57 -0.85
C ASP A 331 4.55 -11.90 -0.30
N PRO A 332 4.59 -10.63 0.17
CA PRO A 332 3.40 -9.99 0.75
C PRO A 332 2.23 -9.92 -0.24
N VAL A 333 2.51 -9.80 -1.54
CA VAL A 333 1.50 -9.81 -2.61
C VAL A 333 0.80 -11.17 -2.79
N PHE A 334 1.31 -12.25 -2.19
CA PHE A 334 0.66 -13.57 -2.20
C PHE A 334 0.05 -13.96 -0.84
N LYS A 335 0.09 -13.06 0.13
CA LYS A 335 -0.45 -13.28 1.47
C LYS A 335 -1.86 -12.69 1.58
N ILE A 336 -2.84 -13.50 1.94
CA ILE A 336 -4.21 -13.04 2.20
C ILE A 336 -4.26 -12.36 3.58
N PRO A 337 -4.89 -11.17 3.72
CA PRO A 337 -4.97 -10.49 5.01
C PRO A 337 -5.87 -11.23 6.01
N THR A 338 -5.46 -11.24 7.28
CA THR A 338 -6.20 -11.87 8.38
C THR A 338 -7.27 -10.97 8.99
N ASN A 339 -7.00 -9.67 9.06
CA ASN A 339 -7.90 -8.70 9.69
C ASN A 339 -9.15 -8.44 8.83
N ARG A 340 -10.31 -8.30 9.48
CA ARG A 340 -11.64 -8.21 8.83
C ARG A 340 -12.11 -6.78 8.55
N TRP A 341 -11.36 -5.76 8.95
CA TRP A 341 -11.78 -4.35 8.89
C TRP A 341 -10.92 -3.52 7.92
N GLY A 342 -10.53 -4.10 6.79
CA GLY A 342 -9.82 -3.40 5.71
C GLY A 342 -8.32 -3.15 5.94
N ARG A 343 -7.83 -3.04 7.19
CA ARG A 343 -6.37 -2.93 7.43
C ARG A 343 -5.69 -4.25 7.10
N ALA A 344 -4.71 -4.22 6.22
CA ALA A 344 -3.89 -5.38 5.82
C ALA A 344 -2.40 -5.02 5.96
N HIS A 345 -1.51 -5.99 5.74
CA HIS A 345 -0.11 -5.71 5.46
C HIS A 345 0.02 -4.92 4.14
N PHE A 346 1.14 -4.20 4.01
CA PHE A 346 1.41 -3.42 2.80
C PHE A 346 1.63 -4.34 1.59
N LEU A 347 1.09 -3.95 0.44
CA LEU A 347 1.14 -4.70 -0.83
C LEU A 347 0.34 -6.01 -0.80
N ALA A 348 -0.66 -6.12 0.07
CA ALA A 348 -1.60 -7.25 0.04
C ALA A 348 -2.36 -7.31 -1.30
N PRO A 349 -2.67 -8.51 -1.84
CA PRO A 349 -3.36 -8.67 -3.13
C PRO A 349 -4.86 -8.39 -3.09
N ALA A 350 -5.43 -8.40 -1.89
CA ALA A 350 -6.81 -8.09 -1.62
C ALA A 350 -6.93 -7.47 -0.22
N LYS A 351 -8.06 -6.80 0.03
CA LYS A 351 -8.44 -6.25 1.32
C LYS A 351 -9.70 -6.96 1.81
N ARG A 352 -9.80 -7.22 3.10
CA ARG A 352 -10.90 -7.99 3.68
C ARG A 352 -11.84 -7.08 4.46
N ILE A 353 -13.13 -7.13 4.11
CA ILE A 353 -14.21 -6.52 4.88
C ILE A 353 -15.16 -7.64 5.30
N ALA A 354 -15.29 -7.86 6.61
CA ALA A 354 -16.00 -9.01 7.18
C ALA A 354 -15.50 -10.35 6.59
N ASN A 355 -16.32 -11.02 5.78
CA ASN A 355 -15.99 -12.29 5.13
C ASN A 355 -15.75 -12.17 3.63
N GLN A 356 -15.82 -10.97 3.07
CA GLN A 356 -15.59 -10.73 1.64
C GLN A 356 -14.19 -10.16 1.40
N LEU A 357 -13.60 -10.56 0.27
CA LEU A 357 -12.32 -10.05 -0.22
C LEU A 357 -12.58 -9.09 -1.39
N PHE A 358 -11.97 -7.92 -1.32
CA PHE A 358 -12.03 -6.88 -2.33
C PHE A 358 -10.65 -6.74 -2.98
N ASP A 359 -10.61 -6.54 -4.28
CA ASP A 359 -9.36 -6.24 -4.98
C ASP A 359 -8.71 -4.97 -4.41
N THR A 360 -7.38 -5.01 -4.21
CA THR A 360 -6.63 -3.92 -3.57
C THR A 360 -6.74 -2.60 -4.35
N PHE A 361 -6.71 -2.62 -5.68
CA PHE A 361 -6.84 -1.39 -6.47
C PHE A 361 -8.19 -0.73 -6.21
N THR A 362 -9.27 -1.51 -6.30
CA THR A 362 -10.65 -1.01 -6.12
C THR A 362 -10.86 -0.49 -4.70
N PHE A 363 -10.41 -1.26 -3.69
CA PHE A 363 -10.52 -0.84 -2.29
C PHE A 363 -9.77 0.47 -2.05
N ASN A 364 -8.54 0.59 -2.55
CA ASN A 364 -7.70 1.76 -2.33
C ASN A 364 -8.28 3.01 -3.04
N VAL A 365 -8.87 2.86 -4.23
CA VAL A 365 -9.61 3.94 -4.91
C VAL A 365 -10.79 4.42 -4.06
N VAL A 366 -11.56 3.50 -3.48
CA VAL A 366 -12.67 3.87 -2.57
C VAL A 366 -12.16 4.61 -1.34
N VAL A 367 -11.05 4.17 -0.75
CA VAL A 367 -10.43 4.88 0.39
C VAL A 367 -9.98 6.29 0.01
N LEU A 368 -9.37 6.47 -1.16
CA LEU A 368 -8.99 7.80 -1.67
C LEU A 368 -10.21 8.70 -1.91
N LEU A 369 -11.32 8.15 -2.39
CA LEU A 369 -12.59 8.88 -2.50
C LEU A 369 -13.13 9.29 -1.12
N VAL A 370 -13.03 8.42 -0.11
CA VAL A 370 -13.40 8.76 1.28
C VAL A 370 -12.51 9.89 1.82
N PHE A 371 -11.19 9.88 1.54
CA PHE A 371 -10.31 11.00 1.87
C PHE A 371 -10.77 12.29 1.18
N LEU A 372 -11.13 12.21 -0.11
CA LEU A 372 -11.57 13.36 -0.90
C LEU A 372 -12.86 13.96 -0.35
N VAL A 373 -13.85 13.13 -0.03
CA VAL A 373 -15.10 13.58 0.60
C VAL A 373 -14.82 14.19 1.97
N SER A 374 -13.98 13.55 2.77
CA SER A 374 -13.65 14.04 4.12
C SER A 374 -12.99 15.42 4.09
N ILE A 375 -11.99 15.61 3.23
CA ILE A 375 -11.28 16.90 3.11
C ILE A 375 -12.18 17.97 2.47
N TYR A 376 -13.06 17.59 1.54
CA TYR A 376 -14.06 18.49 0.98
C TYR A 376 -15.06 18.99 2.03
N LEU A 377 -15.55 18.12 2.92
CA LEU A 377 -16.41 18.53 4.03
C LEU A 377 -15.68 19.48 5.00
N ILE A 378 -14.39 19.23 5.28
CA ILE A 378 -13.56 20.14 6.08
C ILE A 378 -13.51 21.54 5.48
N LEU A 379 -13.36 21.64 4.14
CA LEU A 379 -13.39 22.91 3.42
C LEU A 379 -14.77 23.57 3.50
N LEU A 380 -15.84 22.83 3.16
CA LEU A 380 -17.19 23.38 3.11
C LEU A 380 -17.71 23.96 4.43
N PHE A 381 -17.28 23.40 5.55
CA PHE A 381 -17.69 23.84 6.88
C PHE A 381 -16.71 24.82 7.54
N ASP A 382 -15.64 25.21 6.84
CA ASP A 382 -14.56 26.05 7.36
C ASP A 382 -14.03 25.54 8.71
N ILE A 383 -13.90 24.21 8.87
CA ILE A 383 -13.59 23.60 10.18
C ILE A 383 -12.22 24.07 10.68
N LEU A 384 -11.20 24.03 9.83
CA LEU A 384 -9.83 24.39 10.20
C LEU A 384 -9.63 25.89 10.46
N PRO A 385 -10.17 26.82 9.63
CA PRO A 385 -10.17 28.25 9.96
C PRO A 385 -10.84 28.56 11.30
N LYS A 386 -11.98 27.92 11.61
CA LYS A 386 -12.67 28.10 12.91
C LYS A 386 -11.81 27.63 14.08
N LEU A 387 -11.20 26.45 13.97
CA LEU A 387 -10.29 25.92 15.00
C LEU A 387 -9.06 26.81 15.21
N SER A 388 -8.46 27.32 14.13
CA SER A 388 -7.32 28.24 14.19
C SER A 388 -7.66 29.52 14.96
N ASN A 389 -8.80 30.14 14.65
CA ASN A 389 -9.26 31.35 15.33
C ASN A 389 -9.59 31.10 16.81
N SER A 390 -10.23 29.96 17.14
CA SER A 390 -10.51 29.57 18.52
C SER A 390 -9.23 29.34 19.34
N MET A 391 -8.19 28.74 18.76
CA MET A 391 -6.90 28.57 19.44
C MET A 391 -6.21 29.91 19.73
N VAL A 392 -6.29 30.87 18.79
CA VAL A 392 -5.77 32.23 19.00
C VAL A 392 -6.53 32.92 20.13
N GLN A 393 -7.86 32.82 20.16
CA GLN A 393 -8.69 33.36 21.24
C GLN A 393 -8.38 32.72 22.60
N LEU A 394 -8.12 31.41 22.65
CA LEU A 394 -7.78 30.70 23.89
C LEU A 394 -6.41 31.10 24.44
N LYS A 395 -5.42 31.35 23.55
CA LYS A 395 -4.11 31.91 23.94
C LYS A 395 -4.26 33.33 24.49
N LEU A 396 -5.07 34.17 23.84
CA LEU A 396 -5.38 35.53 24.32
C LEU A 396 -6.09 35.51 25.67
N PHE A 397 -7.07 34.61 25.87
CA PHE A 397 -7.78 34.47 27.14
C PHE A 397 -6.87 34.00 28.29
N LYS A 398 -5.92 33.09 28.03
CA LYS A 398 -4.91 32.68 29.02
C LYS A 398 -3.92 33.80 29.37
N LEU A 399 -3.61 34.69 28.42
CA LEU A 399 -2.78 35.87 28.66
C LEU A 399 -3.50 36.94 29.50
N VAL A 400 -4.82 37.11 29.30
CA VAL A 400 -5.63 38.09 30.05
C VAL A 400 -5.95 37.63 31.48
N LYS A 401 -6.09 36.32 31.73
CA LYS A 401 -6.27 35.75 33.08
C LYS A 401 -4.97 35.46 33.85
N GLY A 402 -3.82 35.67 33.22
CA GLY A 402 -2.49 35.50 33.83
C GLY A 402 -1.91 36.79 34.41
N PHE A 403 -2.72 37.85 34.51
CA PHE A 403 -2.42 39.11 35.20
C PHE A 403 -3.34 39.26 36.42
#